data_AF-A0A5B7GSR2-F1
#
_entry.id   AF-A0A5B7GSR2-F1
#
_cell.length_a   1.000
_cell.length_b   1.000
_cell.length_c   1.000
_cell.angle_alpha   90.00
_cell.angle_beta   90.00
_cell.angle_gamma   90.00
#
_symmetry.space_group_name_H-M   'P 1'
#
loop_
_entity.id
_entity.type
_entity.pdbx_description
1 polymer ?
#
loop_
_entity_poly.entity_id
_entity_poly.type
_entity_poly.pdbx_seq_one_letter_code
_entity_poly.pdbx_strand_id
1 'polypeptide(L)'
;MLLCCLRSIYRQGCAPPPPAWDQKLLSSLIQHGYHPPSNQECVANILAHACKVSRLVDAGGADLVACLLCSPVSRVQLPALHCLTAMCFNNERVSSIIATKSYGGKAVPDLLVGLMARDRPRDMQLAAATALTFLHRAGALSADDPRIIYKTLQCLVGAAHL
;
A
#
# COMPACT_ATOMS: atom_id res chain seq x y z
N MET A 1 -21.26 9.11 6.95
CA MET A 1 -21.37 8.71 8.37
C MET A 1 -20.66 7.38 8.67
N LEU A 2 -20.87 6.30 7.91
CA LEU A 2 -20.21 5.00 8.08
C LEU A 2 -18.67 5.04 8.15
N LEU A 3 -18.04 5.84 7.28
CA LEU A 3 -16.58 6.02 7.23
C LEU A 3 -16.01 6.64 8.53
N CYS A 4 -16.70 7.63 9.11
CA CYS A 4 -16.28 8.24 10.37
C CYS A 4 -16.36 7.26 11.56
N CYS A 5 -17.38 6.39 11.58
CA CYS A 5 -17.54 5.36 12.60
C CYS A 5 -16.45 4.29 12.49
N LEU A 6 -16.16 3.80 11.28
CA LEU A 6 -15.06 2.86 11.01
C LEU A 6 -13.70 3.44 11.40
N ARG A 7 -13.45 4.72 11.10
CA ARG A 7 -12.21 5.42 11.50
C ARG A 7 -12.04 5.47 13.03
N SER A 8 -13.14 5.68 13.77
CA SER A 8 -13.09 5.75 15.24
C SER A 8 -12.85 4.38 15.88
N ILE A 9 -13.49 3.34 15.34
CA ILE A 9 -13.35 1.95 15.80
C ILE A 9 -11.91 1.44 15.58
N TYR A 10 -11.35 1.67 14.39
CA TYR A 10 -9.98 1.27 14.09
C TYR A 10 -8.91 2.09 14.84
N ARG A 11 -9.16 3.37 15.15
CA ARG A 11 -8.26 4.18 15.99
C ARG A 11 -8.20 3.71 17.45
N GLN A 12 -9.24 3.07 17.97
CA GLN A 12 -9.33 2.67 19.39
C GLN A 12 -8.76 1.27 19.68
N GLY A 13 -8.20 0.55 18.70
CA GLY A 13 -7.67 -0.80 18.91
C GLY A 13 -8.74 -1.88 19.16
N CYS A 14 -10.01 -1.50 19.36
CA CYS A 14 -11.16 -2.37 19.20
C CYS A 14 -11.44 -2.60 17.72
N ALA A 15 -10.54 -3.26 17.01
CA ALA A 15 -10.90 -3.86 15.74
C ALA A 15 -11.91 -5.00 16.06
N PRO A 16 -13.20 -4.89 15.71
CA PRO A 16 -14.05 -6.08 15.69
C PRO A 16 -13.34 -7.13 14.81
N PRO A 17 -13.53 -8.43 15.06
CA PRO A 17 -12.98 -9.47 14.18
C PRO A 17 -13.30 -9.06 12.74
N PRO A 18 -12.29 -9.06 11.83
CA PRO A 18 -12.42 -8.44 10.53
C PRO A 18 -13.78 -8.85 9.96
N PRO A 19 -14.69 -7.89 9.68
CA PRO A 19 -15.99 -8.24 9.13
C PRO A 19 -15.72 -9.17 7.96
N ALA A 20 -16.51 -10.23 7.80
CA ALA A 20 -16.35 -11.11 6.64
C ALA A 20 -16.29 -10.20 5.41
N TRP A 21 -15.09 -10.03 4.83
CA TRP A 21 -14.82 -9.05 3.78
C TRP A 21 -15.55 -9.52 2.55
N ASP A 22 -16.83 -9.15 2.50
CA ASP A 22 -17.73 -9.56 1.45
C ASP A 22 -17.46 -8.70 0.22
N GLN A 23 -17.58 -9.30 -0.96
CA GLN A 23 -17.19 -8.70 -2.22
C GLN A 23 -17.88 -7.33 -2.42
N LYS A 24 -19.13 -7.20 -2.01
CA LYS A 24 -19.91 -5.95 -2.10
C LYS A 24 -19.33 -4.83 -1.24
N LEU A 25 -18.82 -5.14 -0.06
CA LEU A 25 -18.21 -4.17 0.84
C LEU A 25 -16.86 -3.69 0.28
N LEU A 26 -16.06 -4.61 -0.26
CA LEU A 26 -14.80 -4.29 -0.93
C LEU A 26 -15.03 -3.40 -2.16
N SER A 27 -15.97 -3.77 -3.04
CA SER A 27 -16.30 -2.96 -4.22
C SER A 27 -16.81 -1.56 -3.87
N SER A 28 -17.63 -1.45 -2.81
CA SER A 28 -18.10 -0.15 -2.34
C SER A 28 -16.97 0.71 -1.78
N LEU A 29 -16.08 0.14 -0.95
CA LEU A 29 -14.90 0.85 -0.45
C LEU A 29 -13.98 1.33 -1.59
N ILE A 30 -13.80 0.49 -2.61
CA ILE A 30 -13.03 0.84 -3.81
C ILE A 30 -13.64 2.05 -4.53
N GLN A 31 -14.95 2.05 -4.77
CA GLN A 31 -15.62 3.20 -5.38
C GLN A 31 -15.41 4.48 -4.56
N HIS A 32 -15.59 4.43 -3.24
CA HIS A 32 -15.42 5.60 -2.37
C HIS A 32 -13.96 6.09 -2.30
N GLY A 33 -12.99 5.20 -2.48
CA GLY A 33 -11.57 5.52 -2.48
C GLY A 33 -11.11 6.31 -3.70
N TYR A 34 -11.88 6.38 -4.78
CA TYR A 34 -11.61 7.28 -5.91
C TYR A 34 -12.15 8.71 -5.71
N HIS A 35 -13.04 8.90 -4.73
CA HIS A 35 -13.67 10.18 -4.40
C HIS A 35 -12.83 10.95 -3.34
N PRO A 36 -13.20 12.16 -2.86
CA PRO A 36 -12.26 13.20 -2.42
C PRO A 36 -11.32 12.78 -1.27
N PRO A 37 -10.22 13.53 -1.02
CA PRO A 37 -9.11 13.09 -0.15
C PRO A 37 -9.49 12.63 1.26
N SER A 38 -10.60 13.16 1.81
CA SER A 38 -11.18 12.71 3.07
C SER A 38 -11.68 11.27 3.05
N ASN A 39 -12.27 10.84 1.94
CA ASN A 39 -12.68 9.45 1.73
C ASN A 39 -11.47 8.55 1.49
N GLN A 40 -10.49 9.03 0.71
CA GLN A 40 -9.22 8.32 0.49
C GLN A 40 -8.50 7.98 1.79
N GLU A 41 -8.41 8.95 2.72
CA GLU A 41 -7.74 8.74 4.02
C GLU A 41 -8.48 7.67 4.84
N CYS A 42 -9.81 7.72 4.82
CA CYS A 42 -10.61 6.74 5.54
C CYS A 42 -10.49 5.34 4.93
N VAL A 43 -10.59 5.23 3.60
CA VAL A 43 -10.48 3.96 2.88
C VAL A 43 -9.08 3.37 3.05
N ALA A 44 -8.01 4.16 2.89
CA ALA A 44 -6.64 3.70 3.06
C ALA A 44 -6.38 3.16 4.48
N ASN A 45 -6.89 3.84 5.51
CA ASN A 45 -6.79 3.37 6.89
C ASN A 45 -7.58 2.08 7.12
N ILE A 46 -8.80 1.96 6.62
CA ILE A 46 -9.59 0.72 6.74
C ILE A 46 -8.85 -0.45 6.08
N LEU A 47 -8.33 -0.23 4.87
CA LEU A 47 -7.61 -1.25 4.10
C LEU A 47 -6.31 -1.69 4.78
N ALA A 48 -5.58 -0.78 5.46
CA ALA A 48 -4.37 -1.13 6.20
C ALA A 48 -4.65 -2.11 7.35
N HIS A 49 -5.82 -2.02 7.99
CA HIS A 49 -6.18 -2.88 9.13
C HIS A 49 -7.01 -4.11 8.72
N ALA A 50 -7.49 -4.16 7.48
CA ALA A 50 -8.38 -5.19 6.96
C ALA A 50 -7.74 -6.56 6.69
N CYS A 51 -6.42 -6.66 6.82
CA CYS A 51 -5.59 -7.59 6.05
C CYS A 51 -5.92 -9.10 6.19
N LYS A 52 -6.87 -9.58 5.36
CA LYS A 52 -6.86 -10.89 4.68
C LYS A 52 -6.93 -10.61 3.16
N VAL A 53 -5.77 -10.62 2.53
CA VAL A 53 -5.41 -9.62 1.50
C VAL A 53 -5.55 -10.11 0.05
N SER A 54 -5.73 -11.41 -0.17
CA SER A 54 -5.94 -11.98 -1.52
C SER A 54 -7.23 -11.48 -2.16
N ARG A 55 -8.33 -11.47 -1.40
CA ARG A 55 -9.66 -11.05 -1.88
C ARG A 55 -9.74 -9.59 -2.30
N LEU A 56 -8.94 -8.72 -1.68
CA LEU A 56 -8.89 -7.31 -2.04
C LEU A 56 -8.33 -7.13 -3.46
N VAL A 57 -7.32 -7.91 -3.83
CA VAL A 57 -6.72 -7.86 -5.17
C VAL A 57 -7.70 -8.41 -6.21
N ASP A 58 -8.39 -9.51 -5.92
CA ASP A 58 -9.43 -10.06 -6.80
C ASP A 58 -10.61 -9.09 -7.00
N ALA A 59 -10.85 -8.19 -6.04
CA ALA A 59 -11.86 -7.13 -6.15
C ALA A 59 -11.39 -5.87 -6.90
N GLY A 60 -10.16 -5.82 -7.41
CA GLY A 60 -9.59 -4.64 -8.08
C GLY A 60 -8.90 -3.65 -7.12
N GLY A 61 -8.61 -4.07 -5.89
CA GLY A 61 -7.94 -3.24 -4.89
C GLY A 61 -6.51 -2.85 -5.25
N ALA A 62 -5.84 -3.59 -6.14
CA ALA A 62 -4.50 -3.23 -6.61
C ALA A 62 -4.49 -1.89 -7.36
N ASP A 63 -5.48 -1.64 -8.22
CA ASP A 63 -5.64 -0.39 -8.96
C ASP A 63 -5.99 0.78 -8.02
N LEU A 64 -6.83 0.52 -7.01
CA LEU A 64 -7.14 1.50 -5.97
C LEU A 64 -5.89 1.87 -5.17
N VAL A 65 -5.11 0.90 -4.71
CA VAL A 65 -3.92 1.19 -3.92
C VAL A 65 -2.91 1.97 -4.75
N ALA A 66 -2.72 1.63 -6.03
CA ALA A 66 -1.89 2.43 -6.94
C ALA A 66 -2.40 3.89 -7.06
N CYS A 67 -3.72 4.10 -7.14
CA CYS A 67 -4.35 5.42 -7.09
C CYS A 67 -4.05 6.17 -5.79
N LEU A 68 -4.19 5.51 -4.64
CA LEU A 68 -3.98 6.10 -3.32
C LEU A 68 -2.51 6.51 -3.10
N LEU A 69 -1.55 5.77 -3.68
CA LEU A 69 -0.13 6.15 -3.67
C LEU A 69 0.14 7.45 -4.44
N CYS A 70 -0.65 7.74 -5.48
CA CYS A 70 -0.58 9.00 -6.22
C CYS A 70 -1.33 10.17 -5.56
N SER A 71 -2.01 9.94 -4.43
CA SER A 71 -2.71 11.01 -3.71
C SER A 71 -1.71 12.09 -3.26
N PRO A 72 -2.04 13.38 -3.34
CA PRO A 72 -1.18 14.46 -2.84
C PRO A 72 -1.09 14.48 -1.30
N VAL A 73 -1.89 13.67 -0.60
CA VAL A 73 -1.99 13.69 0.86
C VAL A 73 -1.17 12.55 1.47
N SER A 74 -0.09 12.88 2.18
CA SER A 74 0.78 11.87 2.83
C SER A 74 0.04 10.96 3.83
N ARG A 75 -1.04 11.46 4.45
CA ARG A 75 -1.91 10.68 5.35
C ARG A 75 -2.72 9.60 4.63
N VAL A 76 -2.86 9.69 3.31
CA VAL A 76 -3.45 8.66 2.44
C VAL A 76 -2.36 7.71 1.96
N GLN A 77 -1.22 8.26 1.53
CA GLN A 77 -0.11 7.49 0.95
C GLN A 77 0.47 6.47 1.95
N LEU A 78 0.66 6.86 3.21
CA LEU A 78 1.29 5.98 4.21
C LEU A 78 0.43 4.75 4.55
N PRO A 79 -0.87 4.85 4.89
CA PRO A 79 -1.73 3.67 5.04
C PRO A 79 -1.85 2.84 3.76
N ALA A 80 -1.84 3.47 2.58
CA ALA A 80 -1.83 2.76 1.31
C ALA A 80 -0.55 1.93 1.10
N LEU A 81 0.62 2.46 1.49
CA LEU A 81 1.89 1.71 1.50
C LEU A 81 1.86 0.53 2.45
N HIS A 82 1.33 0.70 3.66
CA HIS A 82 1.19 -0.40 4.61
C HIS A 82 0.23 -1.48 4.09
N CYS A 83 -0.89 -1.06 3.49
CA CYS A 83 -1.81 -1.99 2.83
C CYS A 83 -1.09 -2.75 1.71
N LEU A 84 -0.39 -2.06 0.79
CA LEU A 84 0.38 -2.67 -0.28
C LEU A 84 1.40 -3.69 0.25
N THR A 85 2.16 -3.31 1.26
CA THR A 85 3.17 -4.14 1.91
C THR A 85 2.55 -5.40 2.49
N ALA A 86 1.39 -5.28 3.16
CA ALA A 86 0.65 -6.42 3.68
C ALA A 86 0.06 -7.30 2.57
N MET A 87 -0.31 -6.74 1.41
CA MET A 87 -0.78 -7.55 0.26
C MET A 87 0.35 -8.37 -0.36
N CYS A 88 1.55 -7.79 -0.45
CA CYS A 88 2.73 -8.44 -1.03
C CYS A 88 3.40 -9.42 -0.06
N PHE A 89 3.20 -9.27 1.25
CA PHE A 89 3.84 -10.12 2.26
C PHE A 89 3.46 -11.60 2.06
N ASN A 90 4.46 -12.41 1.69
CA ASN A 90 4.33 -13.85 1.45
C ASN A 90 3.25 -14.23 0.40
N ASN A 91 3.02 -13.37 -0.59
CA ASN A 91 2.03 -13.60 -1.64
C ASN A 91 2.61 -13.27 -3.03
N GLU A 92 3.14 -14.28 -3.69
CA GLU A 92 3.80 -14.16 -5.00
C GLU A 92 2.83 -13.70 -6.09
N ARG A 93 1.65 -14.31 -6.15
CA ARG A 93 0.61 -13.94 -7.13
C ARG A 93 0.25 -12.46 -7.04
N VAL A 94 -0.02 -11.97 -5.82
CA VAL A 94 -0.37 -10.57 -5.60
C VAL A 94 0.80 -9.65 -5.93
N SER A 95 2.02 -10.02 -5.55
CA SER A 95 3.22 -9.24 -5.84
C SER A 95 3.46 -9.09 -7.33
N SER A 96 3.31 -10.16 -8.11
CA SER A 96 3.40 -10.12 -9.58
C SER A 96 2.31 -9.25 -10.20
N ILE A 97 1.07 -9.35 -9.72
CA ILE A 97 -0.01 -8.46 -10.18
C ILE A 97 0.36 -7.00 -9.91
N ILE A 98 0.74 -6.67 -8.67
CA ILE A 98 1.06 -5.29 -8.28
C ILE A 98 2.25 -4.73 -9.07
N ALA A 99 3.29 -5.52 -9.33
CA ALA A 99 4.45 -5.09 -10.13
C ALA A 99 4.06 -4.69 -11.57
N THR A 100 3.02 -5.30 -12.14
CA THR A 100 2.52 -4.99 -13.49
C THR A 100 1.52 -3.83 -13.53
N LYS A 101 1.03 -3.38 -12.36
CA LYS A 101 0.06 -2.28 -12.31
C LYS A 101 0.74 -0.93 -12.49
N SER A 102 -0.01 -0.02 -13.11
CA SER A 102 0.40 1.36 -13.31
C SER A 102 -0.77 2.30 -13.01
N TYR A 103 -0.44 3.49 -12.53
CA TYR A 103 -1.43 4.55 -12.30
C TYR A 103 -0.81 5.90 -12.64
N GLY A 104 -1.56 6.76 -13.34
CA GLY A 104 -1.07 8.05 -13.81
C GLY A 104 0.15 7.94 -14.73
N GLY A 105 0.25 6.87 -15.52
CA GLY A 105 1.36 6.61 -16.45
C GLY A 105 2.66 6.12 -15.79
N LYS A 106 2.67 5.84 -14.48
CA LYS A 106 3.83 5.31 -13.75
C LYS A 106 3.53 3.91 -13.23
N ALA A 107 4.48 2.98 -13.38
CA ALA A 107 4.34 1.66 -12.78
C ALA A 107 4.43 1.76 -11.25
N VAL A 108 3.76 0.87 -10.53
CA VAL A 108 3.79 0.85 -9.07
C VAL A 108 5.22 0.81 -8.51
N PRO A 109 6.17 0.00 -9.04
CA PRO A 109 7.56 0.05 -8.58
C PRO A 109 8.20 1.44 -8.70
N ASP A 110 7.88 2.19 -9.75
CA ASP A 110 8.40 3.55 -9.96
C ASP A 110 7.75 4.56 -9.01
N LEU A 111 6.46 4.38 -8.70
CA LEU A 111 5.77 5.14 -7.66
C LEU A 111 6.42 4.92 -6.29
N LEU A 112 6.74 3.67 -5.95
CA LEU A 112 7.46 3.32 -4.72
C LEU A 112 8.85 3.96 -4.68
N VAL A 113 9.57 4.04 -5.82
CA VAL A 113 10.83 4.79 -5.90
C VAL A 113 10.62 6.27 -5.60
N GLY A 114 9.58 6.90 -6.15
CA GLY A 114 9.27 8.30 -5.85
C GLY A 114 8.94 8.56 -4.37
N LEU A 115 8.27 7.62 -3.71
CA LEU A 115 7.92 7.72 -2.28
C LEU A 115 9.11 7.49 -1.33
N MET A 116 10.26 7.06 -1.87
CA MET A 116 11.53 6.91 -1.14
C MET A 116 12.47 8.11 -1.29
N ALA A 117 12.03 9.18 -1.95
CA ALA A 117 12.85 10.37 -2.11
C ALA A 117 13.19 11.02 -0.75
N ARG A 118 14.36 11.69 -0.67
CA ARG A 118 14.91 12.21 0.60
C ARG A 118 14.05 13.30 1.25
N ASP A 119 13.21 13.96 0.47
CA ASP A 119 12.24 14.96 0.91
C ASP A 119 10.99 14.35 1.58
N ARG A 120 10.84 13.02 1.55
CA ARG A 120 9.72 12.29 2.18
C ARG A 120 9.99 11.94 3.64
N PRO A 121 8.96 11.76 4.48
CA PRO A 121 9.12 11.29 5.85
C PRO A 121 9.80 9.91 5.92
N ARG A 122 10.63 9.66 6.95
CA ARG A 122 11.37 8.39 7.11
C ARG A 122 10.45 7.16 7.10
N ASP A 123 9.30 7.24 7.75
CA ASP A 123 8.33 6.13 7.80
C ASP A 123 7.79 5.77 6.40
N MET A 124 7.59 6.76 5.55
CA MET A 124 7.15 6.58 4.16
C MET A 124 8.26 5.95 3.32
N GLN A 125 9.50 6.44 3.48
CA GLN A 125 10.67 5.85 2.80
C GLN A 125 10.86 4.39 3.19
N LEU A 126 10.74 4.07 4.49
CA LEU A 126 10.88 2.71 5.00
C LEU A 126 9.76 1.80 4.49
N ALA A 127 8.50 2.23 4.58
CA ALA A 127 7.36 1.44 4.10
C ALA A 127 7.44 1.16 2.59
N ALA A 128 7.85 2.15 1.78
CA ALA A 128 8.06 1.97 0.35
C ALA A 128 9.25 1.04 0.03
N ALA A 129 10.32 1.10 0.84
CA ALA A 129 11.46 0.17 0.73
C ALA A 129 11.05 -1.28 1.04
N THR A 130 10.26 -1.47 2.10
CA THR A 130 9.73 -2.78 2.49
C THR A 130 8.82 -3.36 1.39
N ALA A 131 7.92 -2.56 0.85
CA ALA A 131 7.08 -2.95 -0.29
C ALA A 131 7.90 -3.45 -1.49
N LEU A 132 8.93 -2.72 -1.91
CA LEU A 132 9.82 -3.14 -3.00
C LEU A 132 10.61 -4.40 -2.68
N THR A 133 11.05 -4.54 -1.43
CA THR A 133 11.75 -5.75 -0.98
C THR A 133 10.84 -6.97 -1.10
N PHE A 134 9.56 -6.84 -0.76
CA PHE A 134 8.60 -7.94 -0.91
C PHE A 134 8.28 -8.24 -2.38
N LEU A 135 8.17 -7.22 -3.24
CA LEU A 135 8.05 -7.43 -4.68
C LEU A 135 9.25 -8.21 -5.25
N HIS A 136 10.47 -7.84 -4.86
CA HIS A 136 11.67 -8.57 -5.27
C HIS A 136 11.71 -10.00 -4.71
N ARG A 137 11.45 -10.18 -3.40
CA ARG A 137 11.45 -11.50 -2.76
C ARG A 137 10.42 -12.45 -3.35
N ALA A 138 9.30 -11.92 -3.84
CA ALA A 138 8.27 -12.66 -4.53
C ALA A 138 8.62 -13.00 -5.99
N GLY A 139 9.82 -12.64 -6.47
CA GLY A 139 10.24 -12.84 -7.86
C GLY A 139 9.59 -11.88 -8.86
N ALA A 140 8.85 -10.86 -8.39
CA ALA A 140 8.17 -9.90 -9.27
C ALA A 140 9.10 -8.83 -9.84
N LEU A 141 10.30 -8.65 -9.26
CA LEU A 141 11.36 -7.77 -9.73
C LEU A 141 12.69 -8.54 -9.73
N SER A 142 13.51 -8.33 -10.77
CA SER A 142 14.85 -8.93 -10.84
C SER A 142 15.82 -8.30 -9.83
N ALA A 143 16.81 -9.06 -9.38
CA ALA A 143 17.90 -8.56 -8.54
C ALA A 143 18.78 -7.53 -9.28
N ASP A 144 18.87 -7.63 -10.60
CA ASP A 144 19.56 -6.68 -11.47
C ASP A 144 18.77 -5.40 -11.75
N ASP A 145 17.54 -5.31 -11.25
CA ASP A 145 16.73 -4.12 -11.44
C ASP A 145 17.40 -2.94 -10.72
N PRO A 146 17.71 -1.82 -11.41
CA PRO A 146 18.36 -0.68 -10.79
C PRO A 146 17.56 -0.14 -9.59
N ARG A 147 16.23 -0.32 -9.60
CA ARG A 147 15.37 0.07 -8.48
C ARG A 147 15.65 -0.75 -7.22
N ILE A 148 16.16 -1.98 -7.33
CA ILE A 148 16.56 -2.84 -6.21
C ILE A 148 18.01 -2.56 -5.79
N ILE A 149 18.93 -2.46 -6.76
CA ILE A 149 20.37 -2.23 -6.52
C ILE A 149 20.63 -0.93 -5.75
N TYR A 150 19.99 0.18 -6.13
CA TYR A 150 20.20 1.46 -5.45
C TYR A 150 19.64 1.49 -4.01
N LYS A 151 18.87 0.47 -3.59
CA LYS A 151 18.09 0.49 -2.35
C LYS A 151 18.57 -0.44 -1.25
N THR A 152 19.31 -1.50 -1.57
CA THR A 152 20.11 -2.25 -0.58
C THR A 152 21.04 -1.29 0.18
N LEU A 153 21.57 -0.28 -0.51
CA LEU A 153 22.35 0.82 0.07
C LEU A 153 21.54 1.72 1.03
N GLN A 154 20.30 2.08 0.69
CA GLN A 154 19.48 2.94 1.56
C GLN A 154 19.01 2.23 2.83
N CYS A 155 18.68 0.92 2.75
CA CYS A 155 18.36 0.10 3.92
C CYS A 155 19.56 -0.07 4.87
N LEU A 156 20.79 -0.22 4.33
CA LEU A 156 22.02 -0.31 5.12
C LEU A 156 22.35 0.99 5.86
N VAL A 157 22.18 2.15 5.21
CA VAL A 157 22.43 3.46 5.83
C VAL A 157 21.40 3.79 6.90
N GLY A 158 20.14 3.34 6.74
CA GLY A 158 19.10 3.48 7.75
C GLY A 158 19.28 2.58 8.97
N ALA A 159 19.74 1.33 8.77
CA ALA A 159 20.01 0.38 9.85
C ALA A 159 21.27 0.72 10.66
N ALA A 160 22.23 1.45 10.08
CA ALA A 160 23.45 1.90 10.76
C ALA A 160 23.27 3.16 11.64
N HIS A 161 22.03 3.66 11.80
CA HIS A 161 21.70 4.81 12.65
C HIS A 161 20.66 4.48 13.74
N LEU A 162 20.42 3.18 13.99
CA LEU A 162 19.73 2.64 15.17
C LEU A 162 20.75 1.90 16.03
#